data_AF-A0AAQ3HYA7-F1
#
_entry.id   AF-A0AAQ3HYA7-F1
#
_cell.length_a   1.000
_cell.length_b   1.000
_cell.length_c   1.000
_cell.angle_alpha   90.00
_cell.angle_beta   90.00
_cell.angle_gamma   90.00
#
_symmetry.space_group_name_H-M   'P 1'
#
loop_
_entity.id
_entity.type
_entity.pdbx_description
1 polymer ?
#
loop_
_entity_poly.entity_id
_entity_poly.type
_entity_poly.pdbx_seq_one_letter_code
_entity_poly.pdbx_strand_id
1 'polypeptide(L)'
;MKKLLTTLGSIGLIATTSAAVVGCGGKTLKKVEAKKVEENKEETKKEEKKVEKTTEENKAMFPDQNLNLGAFFKDESRYDSTPQLEIKEKIAKLLNTEASTLTDLQVNYNDDGGNGTVKSTKYADTFNFTFSNTLDLGKFKKDGNLVSQTEVKKKLAKALNQKEWDLTDFNVTYNDNDGSGSVKSTKTPGTLKIKFTIE
;
A
#
# COMPACT_ATOMS: atom_id res chain seq x y z
N MET A 1 22.06 43.74 33.10
CA MET A 1 23.44 43.61 32.59
C MET A 1 23.93 42.17 32.77
N LYS A 2 24.72 41.67 31.80
CA LYS A 2 25.26 40.30 31.57
C LYS A 2 24.33 39.45 30.68
N LYS A 3 24.55 39.36 29.35
CA LYS A 3 25.59 38.64 28.56
C LYS A 3 25.44 37.10 28.75
N LEU A 4 25.46 36.22 27.75
CA LEU A 4 25.90 36.26 26.35
C LEU A 4 25.29 35.05 25.58
N LEU A 5 25.29 35.16 24.26
CA LEU A 5 24.98 34.17 23.22
C LEU A 5 26.03 33.02 23.15
N THR A 6 25.76 32.01 22.31
CA THR A 6 26.67 31.00 21.68
C THR A 6 26.72 29.65 22.42
N THR A 7 26.37 28.50 21.82
CA THR A 7 27.16 27.81 20.78
C THR A 7 26.35 27.02 19.74
N LEU A 8 26.76 27.21 18.49
CA LEU A 8 26.59 26.28 17.35
C LEU A 8 27.30 24.95 17.63
N GLY A 9 26.74 23.85 17.11
CA GLY A 9 27.41 22.56 16.88
C GLY A 9 26.34 21.49 16.65
N SER A 10 26.33 20.66 15.61
CA SER A 10 27.33 20.35 14.59
C SER A 10 26.59 19.71 13.40
N ILE A 11 26.86 20.14 12.17
CA ILE A 11 26.45 19.41 10.97
C ILE A 11 27.41 18.22 10.84
N GLY A 12 26.91 17.01 11.10
CA GLY A 12 27.64 15.78 10.84
C GLY A 12 27.73 15.53 9.33
N LEU A 13 28.88 15.84 8.74
CA LEU A 13 29.28 15.37 7.43
C LEU A 13 29.40 13.84 7.46
N ILE A 14 28.52 13.12 6.77
CA ILE A 14 28.74 11.70 6.47
C ILE A 14 29.62 11.65 5.22
N ALA A 15 30.93 11.44 5.43
CA ALA A 15 31.87 11.20 4.36
C ALA A 15 31.68 9.77 3.82
N THR A 16 31.32 9.66 2.54
CA THR A 16 31.40 8.43 1.76
C THR A 16 32.87 8.04 1.59
N THR A 17 33.29 6.94 2.20
CA THR A 17 34.53 6.26 1.84
C THR A 17 34.19 4.89 1.25
N SER A 18 34.18 4.82 -0.08
CA SER A 18 34.30 3.55 -0.77
C SER A 18 35.76 3.10 -0.65
N ALA A 19 36.02 2.07 0.15
CA ALA A 19 37.27 1.33 0.13
C ALA A 19 36.98 -0.06 -0.42
N ALA A 20 37.31 -0.24 -1.71
CA ALA A 20 37.58 -1.56 -2.27
C ALA A 20 39.02 -1.95 -1.93
N VAL A 21 39.27 -3.27 -1.94
CA VAL A 21 40.55 -4.00 -1.80
C VAL A 21 40.82 -4.61 -0.42
N VAL A 22 40.49 -5.89 -0.32
CA VAL A 22 41.34 -6.97 0.22
C VAL A 22 41.08 -8.16 -0.71
N GLY A 23 42.02 -8.87 -1.32
CA GLY A 23 43.44 -9.03 -1.07
C GLY A 23 43.75 -10.48 -1.46
N CYS A 24 44.72 -10.66 -2.35
CA CYS A 24 45.14 -11.93 -2.95
C CYS A 24 45.26 -13.09 -1.93
N GLY A 25 44.50 -14.16 -2.17
CA GLY A 25 44.86 -15.50 -1.70
C GLY A 25 46.04 -16.02 -2.52
N GLY A 26 47.25 -15.84 -2.00
CA GLY A 26 48.48 -16.32 -2.65
C GLY A 26 48.59 -17.85 -2.62
N LYS A 27 48.82 -18.46 -3.79
CA LYS A 27 49.62 -19.68 -3.91
C LYS A 27 50.48 -19.64 -5.19
N THR A 28 51.78 -19.65 -4.94
CA THR A 28 52.89 -20.23 -5.73
C THR A 28 53.34 -19.60 -7.07
N LEU A 29 54.63 -19.24 -7.08
CA LEU A 29 55.48 -18.84 -8.19
C LEU A 29 55.77 -20.00 -9.17
N LYS A 30 55.80 -19.72 -10.48
CA LYS A 30 56.91 -20.06 -11.39
C LYS A 30 56.75 -19.34 -12.74
N LYS A 31 57.83 -18.66 -13.13
CA LYS A 31 58.08 -17.95 -14.39
C LYS A 31 58.64 -18.95 -15.41
N VAL A 32 58.10 -19.03 -16.63
CA VAL A 32 58.83 -19.37 -17.88
C VAL A 32 58.16 -18.68 -19.08
N GLU A 33 58.99 -18.29 -20.03
CA GLU A 33 58.83 -17.34 -21.13
C GLU A 33 58.08 -17.83 -22.39
N ALA A 34 57.55 -16.83 -23.12
CA ALA A 34 57.47 -16.62 -24.57
C ALA A 34 57.19 -17.80 -25.54
N LYS A 35 56.17 -17.62 -26.39
CA LYS A 35 56.29 -17.63 -27.87
C LYS A 35 55.02 -17.13 -28.59
N LYS A 36 55.26 -16.46 -29.72
CA LYS A 36 54.33 -16.02 -30.78
C LYS A 36 53.56 -17.19 -31.41
N VAL A 37 52.37 -16.93 -31.97
CA VAL A 37 52.01 -17.01 -33.43
C VAL A 37 50.49 -17.12 -33.61
N GLU A 38 50.00 -16.19 -34.46
CA GLU A 38 48.88 -16.16 -35.43
C GLU A 38 47.54 -16.90 -35.25
N GLU A 39 46.50 -16.10 -35.52
CA GLU A 39 45.22 -16.36 -36.20
C GLU A 39 44.73 -17.81 -36.38
N ASN A 40 43.52 -18.06 -35.89
CA ASN A 40 42.50 -18.62 -36.75
C ASN A 40 41.09 -18.12 -36.39
N LYS A 41 40.32 -17.78 -37.42
CA LYS A 41 38.91 -17.41 -37.38
C LYS A 41 38.08 -18.61 -36.91
N GLU A 42 37.11 -18.36 -36.04
CA GLU A 42 35.84 -19.07 -36.11
C GLU A 42 34.71 -18.19 -35.55
N GLU A 43 33.70 -18.00 -36.40
CA GLU A 43 32.46 -17.31 -36.12
C GLU A 43 31.66 -18.08 -35.07
N THR A 44 31.11 -17.40 -34.06
CA THR A 44 29.97 -17.96 -33.31
C THR A 44 29.02 -16.86 -32.87
N LYS A 45 27.96 -16.74 -33.67
CA LYS A 45 26.58 -16.31 -33.36
C LYS A 45 26.39 -15.40 -32.13
N LYS A 46 26.16 -14.12 -32.43
CA LYS A 46 25.30 -13.24 -31.62
C LYS A 46 23.91 -13.87 -31.51
N GLU A 47 23.58 -14.44 -30.36
CA GLU A 47 22.19 -14.46 -29.88
C GLU A 47 21.87 -13.06 -29.38
N GLU A 48 21.42 -12.19 -30.30
CA GLU A 48 20.66 -11.01 -29.93
C GLU A 48 19.35 -11.50 -29.30
N LYS A 49 19.32 -11.57 -27.96
CA LYS A 49 18.09 -11.54 -27.19
C LYS A 49 17.32 -10.33 -27.66
N LYS A 50 16.34 -10.57 -28.53
CA LYS A 50 15.26 -9.66 -28.88
C LYS A 50 14.55 -9.34 -27.57
N VAL A 51 14.99 -8.28 -26.90
CA VAL A 51 14.21 -7.59 -25.88
C VAL A 51 13.01 -7.08 -26.65
N GLU A 52 11.93 -7.84 -26.58
CA GLU A 52 10.61 -7.39 -26.98
C GLU A 52 10.28 -6.19 -26.07
N LYS A 53 10.62 -5.00 -26.54
CA LYS A 53 9.94 -3.77 -26.14
C LYS A 53 8.49 -3.97 -26.53
N THR A 54 7.71 -4.62 -25.66
CA THR A 54 6.27 -4.55 -25.73
C THR A 54 5.91 -3.08 -25.68
N THR A 55 5.44 -2.60 -26.82
CA THR A 55 5.02 -1.25 -27.09
C THR A 55 4.01 -0.84 -26.00
N GLU A 56 4.37 0.12 -25.15
CA GLU A 56 3.40 0.79 -24.27
C GLU A 56 2.30 1.50 -25.09
N GLU A 57 2.54 1.72 -26.39
CA GLU A 57 1.74 2.53 -27.31
C GLU A 57 0.35 1.96 -27.67
N ASN A 58 -0.03 0.77 -27.21
CA ASN A 58 -1.35 0.18 -27.52
C ASN A 58 -2.11 -0.36 -26.31
N LYS A 59 -1.67 -0.08 -25.09
CA LYS A 59 -2.46 -0.44 -23.90
C LYS A 59 -3.59 0.56 -23.71
N ALA A 60 -4.77 0.05 -23.36
CA ALA A 60 -5.90 0.89 -22.99
C ALA A 60 -5.58 1.71 -21.74
N MET A 61 -6.31 2.80 -21.54
CA MET A 61 -6.32 3.49 -20.26
C MET A 61 -7.24 2.79 -19.26
N PHE A 62 -7.04 3.01 -17.97
CA PHE A 62 -7.99 2.55 -16.96
C PHE A 62 -9.39 3.10 -17.25
N PRO A 63 -10.44 2.27 -17.11
CA PRO A 63 -11.82 2.68 -17.40
C PRO A 63 -12.32 3.77 -16.46
N ASP A 64 -11.84 3.77 -15.21
CA ASP A 64 -12.17 4.74 -14.18
C ASP A 64 -10.88 5.27 -13.53
N GLN A 65 -10.92 6.50 -13.03
CA GLN A 65 -9.80 7.16 -12.36
C GLN A 65 -10.24 7.79 -11.03
N ASN A 66 -9.31 7.92 -10.09
CA ASN A 66 -9.52 8.56 -8.78
C ASN A 66 -10.62 7.91 -7.94
N LEU A 67 -10.64 6.59 -7.90
CA LEU A 67 -11.73 5.85 -7.28
C LEU A 67 -11.59 5.83 -5.75
N ASN A 68 -12.72 6.01 -5.06
CA ASN A 68 -12.79 5.80 -3.61
C ASN A 68 -13.06 4.32 -3.34
N LEU A 69 -12.08 3.62 -2.78
CA LEU A 69 -12.14 2.18 -2.50
C LEU A 69 -13.06 1.84 -1.31
N GLY A 70 -13.54 2.86 -0.59
CA GLY A 70 -14.39 2.72 0.58
C GLY A 70 -13.61 2.61 1.88
N ALA A 71 -14.24 2.01 2.88
CA ALA A 71 -13.69 1.89 4.22
C ALA A 71 -13.01 0.54 4.44
N PHE A 72 -11.86 0.55 5.11
CA PHE A 72 -11.07 -0.63 5.46
C PHE A 72 -10.80 -0.70 6.96
N PHE A 73 -10.56 -1.91 7.46
CA PHE A 73 -10.03 -2.11 8.79
C PHE A 73 -8.59 -1.59 8.87
N LYS A 74 -8.24 -1.00 10.02
CA LYS A 74 -6.89 -0.55 10.36
C LYS A 74 -6.26 -1.59 11.29
N ASP A 75 -5.19 -2.26 10.85
CA ASP A 75 -4.48 -3.23 11.67
C ASP A 75 -3.48 -2.52 12.60
N GLU A 76 -4.01 -2.10 13.75
CA GLU A 76 -3.29 -1.44 14.85
C GLU A 76 -2.16 -2.31 15.43
N SER A 77 -2.18 -3.63 15.20
CA SER A 77 -1.24 -4.57 15.83
C SER A 77 0.06 -4.77 15.04
N ARG A 78 0.05 -4.51 13.73
CA ARG A 78 1.23 -4.76 12.87
C ARG A 78 1.91 -3.48 12.42
N TYR A 79 1.18 -2.66 11.68
CA TYR A 79 1.72 -1.51 10.96
C TYR A 79 0.89 -0.25 11.20
N ASP A 80 -0.08 -0.32 12.11
CA ASP A 80 -1.08 0.72 12.35
C ASP A 80 -1.68 1.28 11.06
N SER A 81 -2.06 0.38 10.15
CA SER A 81 -2.53 0.74 8.80
C SER A 81 -3.34 -0.37 8.17
N THR A 82 -4.01 -0.06 7.05
CA THR A 82 -4.73 -1.06 6.24
C THR A 82 -3.75 -1.91 5.42
N PRO A 83 -3.89 -3.26 5.41
CA PRO A 83 -3.02 -4.13 4.61
C PRO A 83 -3.09 -3.82 3.11
N GLN A 84 -1.92 -3.66 2.48
CA GLN A 84 -1.84 -3.38 1.03
C GLN A 84 -2.45 -4.48 0.15
N LEU A 85 -2.43 -5.73 0.62
CA LEU A 85 -3.08 -6.84 -0.08
C LEU A 85 -4.59 -6.61 -0.22
N GLU A 86 -5.27 -6.18 0.85
CA GLU A 86 -6.70 -5.89 0.84
C GLU A 86 -7.03 -4.72 -0.10
N ILE A 87 -6.20 -3.67 -0.10
CA ILE A 87 -6.31 -2.55 -1.03
C ILE A 87 -6.22 -3.05 -2.48
N LYS A 88 -5.22 -3.88 -2.77
CA LYS A 88 -4.98 -4.45 -4.11
C LYS A 88 -6.15 -5.31 -4.60
N GLU A 89 -6.68 -6.17 -3.73
CA GLU A 89 -7.86 -7.00 -4.03
C GLU A 89 -9.11 -6.15 -4.27
N LYS A 90 -9.31 -5.09 -3.48
CA LYS A 90 -10.43 -4.17 -3.65
C LYS A 90 -10.37 -3.43 -4.99
N ILE A 91 -9.20 -2.93 -5.37
CA ILE A 91 -8.97 -2.29 -6.68
C ILE A 91 -9.29 -3.29 -7.80
N ALA A 92 -8.76 -4.51 -7.72
CA ALA A 92 -8.98 -5.55 -8.72
C ALA A 92 -10.47 -5.85 -8.91
N LYS A 93 -11.22 -5.96 -7.80
CA LYS A 93 -12.67 -6.18 -7.82
C LYS A 93 -13.44 -5.02 -8.45
N LEU A 94 -13.11 -3.78 -8.12
CA LEU A 94 -13.79 -2.59 -8.63
C LEU A 94 -13.51 -2.37 -10.13
N LEU A 95 -12.28 -2.63 -10.56
CA LEU A 95 -11.86 -2.53 -11.96
C LEU A 95 -12.16 -3.79 -12.78
N ASN A 96 -12.80 -4.80 -12.18
CA ASN A 96 -13.07 -6.09 -12.79
C ASN A 96 -11.84 -6.71 -13.51
N THR A 97 -10.70 -6.69 -12.83
CA THR A 97 -9.43 -7.26 -13.33
C THR A 97 -8.84 -8.21 -12.30
N GLU A 98 -7.77 -8.92 -12.68
CA GLU A 98 -7.04 -9.79 -11.77
C GLU A 98 -6.03 -8.99 -10.96
N ALA A 99 -5.93 -9.26 -9.65
CA ALA A 99 -4.97 -8.61 -8.77
C ALA A 99 -3.50 -8.87 -9.19
N SER A 100 -3.22 -9.99 -9.87
CA SER A 100 -1.92 -10.31 -10.46
C SER A 100 -1.46 -9.29 -11.50
N THR A 101 -2.40 -8.64 -12.19
CA THR A 101 -2.12 -7.66 -13.24
C THR A 101 -1.81 -6.27 -12.70
N LEU A 102 -2.07 -6.03 -11.41
CA LEU A 102 -1.77 -4.78 -10.74
C LEU A 102 -0.33 -4.82 -10.23
N THR A 103 0.46 -3.81 -10.60
CA THR A 103 1.89 -3.70 -10.26
C THR A 103 2.17 -2.35 -9.61
N ASP A 104 3.33 -2.22 -8.98
CA ASP A 104 3.83 -0.93 -8.47
C ASP A 104 2.82 -0.21 -7.54
N LEU A 105 2.17 -0.94 -6.63
CA LEU A 105 1.26 -0.36 -5.66
C LEU A 105 2.04 0.55 -4.69
N GLN A 106 1.68 1.83 -4.66
CA GLN A 106 2.20 2.82 -3.72
C GLN A 106 1.04 3.34 -2.88
N VAL A 107 1.22 3.36 -1.56
CA VAL A 107 0.19 3.78 -0.61
C VAL A 107 0.77 4.81 0.35
N ASN A 108 0.10 5.95 0.45
CA ASN A 108 0.35 6.96 1.48
C ASN A 108 -0.75 6.87 2.52
N TYR A 109 -0.36 6.49 3.74
CA TYR A 109 -1.28 6.32 4.86
C TYR A 109 -1.39 7.61 5.68
N ASN A 110 -2.61 7.88 6.15
CA ASN A 110 -2.94 8.92 7.10
C ASN A 110 -3.76 8.28 8.26
N ASP A 111 -4.04 9.04 9.32
CA ASP A 111 -4.70 8.52 10.52
C ASP A 111 -6.07 7.86 10.27
N ASP A 112 -6.82 8.37 9.28
CA ASP A 112 -8.19 7.94 8.96
C ASP A 112 -8.34 7.32 7.57
N GLY A 113 -7.24 6.88 6.95
CA GLY A 113 -7.27 6.23 5.65
C GLY A 113 -6.00 6.44 4.84
N GLY A 114 -6.16 6.76 3.56
CA GLY A 114 -5.01 7.01 2.70
C GLY A 114 -5.37 7.26 1.25
N ASN A 115 -4.33 7.47 0.47
CA ASN A 115 -4.39 7.55 -0.98
C ASN A 115 -3.24 6.75 -1.58
N GLY A 116 -3.27 6.55 -2.89
CA GLY A 116 -2.21 5.83 -3.53
C GLY A 116 -2.36 5.72 -5.03
N THR A 117 -1.41 5.02 -5.60
CA THR A 117 -1.33 4.75 -7.03
C THR A 117 -1.03 3.29 -7.28
N VAL A 118 -1.45 2.80 -8.43
CA VAL A 118 -1.11 1.45 -8.89
C VAL A 118 -0.99 1.45 -10.42
N LYS A 119 -0.04 0.68 -10.93
CA LYS A 119 0.11 0.43 -12.36
C LYS A 119 -0.54 -0.90 -12.72
N SER A 120 -0.66 -1.16 -14.03
CA SER A 120 -1.09 -2.46 -14.50
C SER A 120 -0.27 -2.93 -15.69
N THR A 121 -0.13 -4.24 -15.80
CA THR A 121 0.36 -4.85 -17.04
C THR A 121 -0.61 -4.66 -18.21
N LYS A 122 -1.90 -4.43 -17.94
CA LYS A 122 -2.96 -4.24 -18.96
C LYS A 122 -3.17 -2.80 -19.40
N TYR A 123 -2.92 -1.82 -18.53
CA TYR A 123 -3.21 -0.42 -18.77
C TYR A 123 -1.94 0.42 -18.90
N ALA A 124 -1.95 1.46 -19.74
CA ALA A 124 -0.79 2.32 -19.98
C ALA A 124 -0.58 3.36 -18.87
N ASP A 125 -1.68 3.90 -18.34
CA ASP A 125 -1.69 4.95 -17.35
C ASP A 125 -1.56 4.40 -15.93
N THR A 126 -1.43 5.32 -14.97
CA THR A 126 -1.40 4.99 -13.54
C THR A 126 -2.77 5.26 -12.94
N PHE A 127 -3.30 4.31 -12.18
CA PHE A 127 -4.57 4.46 -11.49
C PHE A 127 -4.35 5.12 -10.14
N ASN A 128 -5.12 6.17 -9.85
CA ASN A 128 -5.12 6.87 -8.56
C ASN A 128 -6.32 6.44 -7.72
N PHE A 129 -6.15 6.33 -6.41
CA PHE A 129 -7.24 5.95 -5.50
C PHE A 129 -7.16 6.62 -4.14
N THR A 130 -8.29 6.62 -3.43
CA THR A 130 -8.41 6.99 -2.02
C THR A 130 -9.16 5.92 -1.24
N PHE A 131 -8.96 5.88 0.07
CA PHE A 131 -9.74 5.03 0.98
C PHE A 131 -9.81 5.65 2.37
N SER A 132 -10.72 5.14 3.20
CA SER A 132 -10.87 5.55 4.59
C SER A 132 -10.78 4.36 5.55
N ASN A 133 -10.56 4.64 6.84
CA ASN A 133 -10.80 3.70 7.93
C ASN A 133 -12.13 3.95 8.66
N THR A 134 -12.97 4.85 8.12
CA THR A 134 -14.29 5.17 8.65
C THR A 134 -15.38 4.83 7.63
N LEU A 135 -16.31 3.96 8.02
CA LEU A 135 -17.50 3.65 7.23
C LEU A 135 -18.67 4.54 7.63
N ASP A 136 -19.22 5.27 6.66
CA ASP A 136 -20.48 5.99 6.84
C ASP A 136 -21.67 5.05 6.63
N LEU A 137 -22.43 4.83 7.70
CA LEU A 137 -23.63 4.00 7.69
C LEU A 137 -24.88 4.80 7.28
N GLY A 138 -24.75 6.09 6.96
CA GLY A 138 -25.84 6.96 6.53
C GLY A 138 -26.76 7.35 7.69
N LYS A 139 -28.06 7.40 7.43
CA LYS A 139 -29.07 7.89 8.37
C LYS A 139 -29.71 6.77 9.20
N PHE A 140 -30.01 7.08 10.46
CA PHE A 140 -30.80 6.26 11.38
C PHE A 140 -31.90 7.10 12.02
N LYS A 141 -33.02 6.47 12.34
CA LYS A 141 -34.12 7.12 13.07
C LYS A 141 -33.99 6.85 14.55
N LYS A 142 -34.44 7.80 15.37
CA LYS A 142 -34.66 7.55 16.80
C LYS A 142 -35.97 6.81 17.03
N ASP A 143 -35.97 5.89 17.98
CA ASP A 143 -37.17 5.43 18.66
C ASP A 143 -37.23 6.14 20.02
N GLY A 144 -38.06 7.18 20.12
CA GLY A 144 -38.00 8.15 21.21
C GLY A 144 -36.66 8.90 21.23
N ASN A 145 -35.87 8.71 22.29
CA ASN A 145 -34.56 9.37 22.47
C ASN A 145 -33.37 8.44 22.17
N LEU A 146 -33.62 7.23 21.66
CA LEU A 146 -32.58 6.21 21.50
C LEU A 146 -32.45 5.79 20.04
N VAL A 147 -31.20 5.52 19.63
CA VAL A 147 -30.89 4.84 18.37
C VAL A 147 -30.69 3.36 18.66
N SER A 148 -31.35 2.50 17.90
CA SER A 148 -31.24 1.04 18.06
C SER A 148 -29.86 0.54 17.64
N GLN A 149 -29.03 0.16 18.62
CA GLN A 149 -27.71 -0.41 18.37
C GLN A 149 -27.77 -1.69 17.53
N THR A 150 -28.86 -2.47 17.69
CA THR A 150 -29.10 -3.68 16.90
C THR A 150 -29.29 -3.35 15.42
N GLU A 151 -30.01 -2.26 15.11
CA GLU A 151 -30.19 -1.83 13.72
C GLU A 151 -28.90 -1.29 13.12
N VAL A 152 -28.10 -0.54 13.90
CA VAL A 152 -26.77 -0.08 13.47
C VAL A 152 -25.89 -1.28 13.14
N LYS A 153 -25.82 -2.29 14.02
CA LYS A 153 -25.04 -3.50 13.81
C LYS A 153 -25.52 -4.31 12.59
N LYS A 154 -26.83 -4.41 12.38
CA LYS A 154 -27.43 -5.04 11.18
C LYS A 154 -27.04 -4.33 9.89
N LYS A 155 -27.11 -3.01 9.87
CA LYS A 155 -26.75 -2.21 8.68
C LYS A 155 -25.26 -2.32 8.38
N LEU A 156 -24.43 -2.29 9.41
CA LEU A 156 -22.99 -2.52 9.32
C LEU A 156 -22.65 -3.90 8.75
N ALA A 157 -23.26 -4.96 9.27
CA ALA A 157 -23.06 -6.33 8.78
C ALA A 157 -23.41 -6.46 7.29
N LYS A 158 -24.53 -5.87 6.87
CA LYS A 158 -24.94 -5.81 5.45
C LYS A 158 -23.93 -5.04 4.59
N ALA A 159 -23.48 -3.86 5.05
CA ALA A 159 -22.51 -3.03 4.32
C ALA A 159 -21.16 -3.74 4.13
N LEU A 160 -20.73 -4.53 5.13
CA LEU A 160 -19.50 -5.31 5.07
C LEU A 160 -19.66 -6.67 4.38
N ASN A 161 -20.89 -7.06 4.03
CA ASN A 161 -21.22 -8.41 3.56
C ASN A 161 -20.71 -9.51 4.51
N GLN A 162 -20.91 -9.30 5.82
CA GLN A 162 -20.53 -10.21 6.90
C GLN A 162 -21.75 -10.58 7.75
N LYS A 163 -21.60 -11.64 8.56
CA LYS A 163 -22.63 -12.01 9.54
C LYS A 163 -22.47 -11.16 10.80
N GLU A 164 -23.57 -10.84 11.47
CA GLU A 164 -23.56 -10.00 12.68
C GLU A 164 -22.70 -10.56 13.82
N TRP A 165 -22.62 -11.89 13.95
CA TRP A 165 -21.80 -12.54 14.97
C TRP A 165 -20.30 -12.54 14.64
N ASP A 166 -19.93 -12.30 13.38
CA ASP A 166 -18.54 -12.11 13.00
C ASP A 166 -18.04 -10.72 13.42
N LEU A 167 -18.95 -9.78 13.74
CA LEU A 167 -18.66 -8.44 14.24
C LEU A 167 -18.54 -8.44 15.77
N THR A 168 -17.32 -8.30 16.25
CA THR A 168 -16.93 -8.29 17.66
C THR A 168 -16.53 -6.88 18.11
N ASP A 169 -16.42 -6.66 19.41
CA ASP A 169 -16.03 -5.36 19.99
C ASP A 169 -16.82 -4.17 19.41
N PHE A 170 -18.10 -4.38 19.12
CA PHE A 170 -18.97 -3.34 18.56
C PHE A 170 -19.31 -2.31 19.65
N ASN A 171 -18.81 -1.09 19.49
CA ASN A 171 -19.06 0.03 20.39
C ASN A 171 -19.60 1.20 19.58
N VAL A 172 -20.75 1.73 19.99
CA VAL A 172 -21.35 2.92 19.38
C VAL A 172 -21.79 3.91 20.45
N THR A 173 -21.50 5.17 20.20
CA THR A 173 -22.00 6.31 20.97
C THR A 173 -22.67 7.28 20.02
N TYR A 174 -23.63 8.03 20.55
CA TYR A 174 -24.34 9.02 19.76
C TYR A 174 -24.78 10.19 20.63
N ASN A 175 -24.92 11.34 19.97
CA ASN A 175 -25.54 12.55 20.50
C ASN A 175 -26.86 12.79 19.77
N ASP A 176 -27.36 14.03 19.77
CA ASP A 176 -28.67 14.32 19.19
C ASP A 176 -28.72 14.16 17.67
N ASN A 177 -27.63 14.40 16.95
CA ASN A 177 -27.63 14.48 15.48
C ASN A 177 -26.71 13.46 14.82
N ASP A 178 -25.71 12.96 15.53
CA ASP A 178 -24.63 12.15 14.98
C ASP A 178 -24.31 10.96 15.89
N GLY A 179 -23.88 9.88 15.27
CA GLY A 179 -23.33 8.73 15.95
C GLY A 179 -21.98 8.34 15.40
N SER A 180 -21.14 7.79 16.26
CA SER A 180 -19.84 7.26 15.89
C SER A 180 -19.53 6.00 16.71
N GLY A 181 -18.54 5.24 16.26
CA GLY A 181 -18.19 4.02 16.94
C GLY A 181 -17.06 3.28 16.26
N SER A 182 -16.83 2.07 16.74
CA SER A 182 -15.86 1.15 16.18
C SER A 182 -16.34 -0.30 16.26
N VAL A 183 -15.73 -1.14 15.43
CA VAL A 183 -16.01 -2.56 15.38
C VAL A 183 -14.73 -3.31 15.01
N LYS A 184 -14.61 -4.55 15.48
CA LYS A 184 -13.64 -5.52 14.97
C LYS A 184 -14.37 -6.66 14.26
N SER A 185 -13.64 -7.40 13.43
CA SER A 185 -14.17 -8.58 12.76
C SER A 185 -13.34 -9.81 13.12
N THR A 186 -14.00 -10.95 13.28
CA THR A 186 -13.32 -12.25 13.35
C THR A 186 -12.76 -12.69 12.00
N LYS A 187 -13.17 -12.04 10.90
CA LYS A 187 -12.75 -12.34 9.52
C LYS A 187 -11.65 -11.43 9.00
N THR A 188 -11.56 -10.22 9.54
CA THR A 188 -10.63 -9.18 9.06
C THR A 188 -9.91 -8.59 10.26
N PRO A 189 -8.57 -8.62 10.28
CA PRO A 189 -7.80 -8.07 11.39
C PRO A 189 -7.97 -6.55 11.49
N GLY A 190 -7.84 -6.03 12.70
CA GLY A 190 -7.88 -4.60 12.98
C GLY A 190 -9.25 -4.07 13.37
N THR A 191 -9.34 -2.74 13.38
CA THR A 191 -10.51 -1.98 13.84
C THR A 191 -11.04 -1.13 12.69
N LEU A 192 -12.36 -1.12 12.50
CA LEU A 192 -13.05 -0.23 11.56
C LEU A 192 -13.83 0.81 12.36
N LYS A 193 -13.62 2.10 12.06
CA LYS A 193 -14.44 3.18 12.62
C LYS A 193 -15.76 3.26 11.84
N ILE A 194 -16.83 3.66 12.51
CA ILE A 194 -18.12 3.90 11.89
C ILE A 194 -18.66 5.27 12.27
N LYS A 195 -19.43 5.87 11.37
CA LYS A 195 -20.18 7.09 11.62
C LYS A 195 -21.57 6.99 11.00
N PHE A 196 -22.51 7.76 11.54
CA PHE A 196 -23.85 7.90 11.00
C PHE A 196 -24.50 9.19 11.48
N THR A 197 -25.58 9.58 10.79
CA THR A 197 -26.42 10.72 11.15
C THR A 197 -27.75 10.23 11.70
N ILE A 198 -28.39 11.06 12.52
CA ILE A 198 -29.61 10.74 13.23
C ILE A 198 -30.70 11.74 12.84
N GLU A 199 -31.86 11.20 12.47
CA GLU A 199 -33.06 11.93 12.07
C GLU A 199 -34.25 11.64 12.98
#